data_AF-A0A1M6E7S5-F1
#
_entry.id   AF-A0A1M6E7S5-F1
#
_cell.length_a   1.000
_cell.length_b   1.000
_cell.length_c   1.000
_cell.angle_alpha   90.00
_cell.angle_beta   90.00
_cell.angle_gamma   90.00
#
_symmetry.space_group_name_H-M   'P 1'
#
loop_
_entity.id
_entity.type
_entity.pdbx_description
1 polymer ?
#
loop_
_entity_poly.entity_id
_entity_poly.type
_entity_poly.pdbx_seq_one_letter_code
_entity_poly.pdbx_strand_id
1 'polypeptide(L)'
;MADFNLVKKKSSDFTHLAKSHPCLGGEAHNKFGRLHLPVSPSCNIQCNFCKRDCNGDEDRPGVANGILNYKDAVDTVRKALELCPEITVVGIA
;
A
#
# COMPACT_ATOMS: atom_id res chain seq x y z
N MET A 1 36.52 10.46 -16.43
CA MET A 1 36.00 9.12 -16.04
C MET A 1 35.40 9.30 -14.66
N ALA A 2 34.08 9.22 -14.54
CA ALA A 2 33.36 9.65 -13.33
C ALA A 2 33.47 8.57 -12.24
N ASP A 3 34.06 8.95 -11.11
CA ASP A 3 34.21 8.10 -9.93
C ASP A 3 32.87 7.87 -9.24
N PHE A 4 32.56 6.59 -9.07
CA PHE A 4 31.33 5.98 -8.56
C PHE A 4 31.13 6.17 -7.04
N ASN A 5 31.49 7.34 -6.51
CA ASN A 5 31.48 7.64 -5.08
C ASN A 5 30.36 8.63 -4.71
N LEU A 6 29.12 8.15 -4.63
CA LEU A 6 28.08 8.87 -3.89
C LEU A 6 26.93 7.99 -3.38
N VAL A 7 27.22 6.82 -2.79
CA VAL A 7 26.22 6.17 -1.93
C VAL A 7 26.19 6.94 -0.60
N LYS A 8 25.52 8.09 -0.61
CA LYS A 8 25.21 8.85 0.61
C LYS A 8 24.48 7.92 1.57
N LYS A 9 25.12 7.61 2.71
CA LYS A 9 24.53 6.89 3.84
C LYS A 9 23.28 7.67 4.28
N LYS A 10 22.08 7.22 3.88
CA LYS A 10 20.81 7.82 4.29
C LYS A 10 20.74 7.79 5.83
N SER A 11 20.44 8.92 6.45
CA SER A 11 20.22 8.99 7.89
C SER A 11 19.08 8.05 8.28
N SER A 12 19.25 7.33 9.38
CA SER A 12 18.31 6.33 9.91
C SER A 12 17.08 6.92 10.58
N ASP A 13 16.75 8.19 10.29
CA ASP A 13 15.65 8.89 10.95
C ASP A 13 14.34 8.66 10.20
N PHE A 14 13.50 7.78 10.75
CA PHE A 14 12.17 7.46 10.25
C PHE A 14 11.07 8.33 10.87
N THR A 15 11.41 9.40 11.59
CA THR A 15 10.44 10.29 12.24
C THR A 15 9.39 10.83 11.26
N HIS A 16 9.75 11.06 10.00
CA HIS A 16 8.79 11.52 8.99
C HIS A 16 7.70 10.47 8.69
N LEU A 17 8.02 9.17 8.74
CA LEU A 17 7.06 8.10 8.52
C LEU A 17 6.04 8.05 9.67
N ALA A 18 6.50 8.18 10.92
CA ALA A 18 5.59 8.25 12.06
C ALA A 18 4.62 9.45 11.97
N LYS A 19 5.03 10.54 11.31
CA LYS A 19 4.20 11.75 11.13
C LYS A 19 3.21 11.67 9.96
N SER A 20 3.49 10.85 8.94
CA SER A 20 2.74 10.88 7.66
C SER A 20 2.14 9.54 7.23
N HIS A 21 2.64 8.42 7.76
CA HIS A 21 2.20 7.08 7.41
C HIS A 21 1.10 6.63 8.39
N PRO A 22 -0.16 6.42 7.95
CA PRO A 22 -1.30 6.17 8.84
C PRO A 22 -1.23 4.85 9.61
N CYS A 23 -0.35 3.93 9.23
CA CYS A 23 -0.09 2.69 9.97
C CYS A 23 1.02 2.79 11.03
N LEU A 24 1.86 3.83 10.99
CA LEU A 24 3.10 3.90 11.79
C LEU A 24 3.10 4.99 12.87
N GLY A 25 2.07 5.85 12.91
CA GLY A 25 1.92 6.86 13.96
C GLY A 25 0.47 7.12 14.34
N GLY A 26 0.22 7.26 15.65
CA GLY A 26 -1.13 7.42 16.19
C GLY A 26 -1.85 8.66 15.69
N GLU A 27 -1.15 9.80 15.57
CA GLU A 27 -1.75 11.02 15.00
C GLU A 27 -1.98 10.92 13.50
N ALA A 28 -1.09 10.24 12.77
CA ALA A 28 -1.17 10.13 11.31
C ALA A 28 -2.39 9.31 10.87
N HIS A 29 -2.81 8.34 11.69
CA HIS A 29 -3.97 7.48 11.43
C HIS A 29 -5.26 8.26 11.17
N ASN A 30 -5.45 9.39 11.86
CA ASN A 30 -6.65 10.22 11.76
C ASN A 30 -6.54 11.34 10.71
N LYS A 31 -5.36 11.49 10.08
CA LYS A 31 -5.06 12.59 9.15
C LYS A 31 -4.82 12.13 7.72
N PHE A 32 -4.31 10.91 7.54
CA PHE A 32 -3.87 10.42 6.22
C PHE A 32 -4.55 9.10 5.86
N GLY A 33 -4.79 8.92 4.56
CA GLY A 33 -5.38 7.72 3.99
C GLY A 33 -4.33 6.72 3.50
N ARG A 34 -4.77 5.46 3.32
CA ARG A 34 -4.01 4.44 2.60
C ARG A 34 -4.92 3.71 1.63
N LEU A 35 -4.38 3.30 0.49
CA LEU A 35 -5.06 2.51 -0.52
C LEU A 35 -4.39 1.13 -0.64
N HIS A 36 -5.17 0.05 -0.66
CA HIS A 36 -4.66 -1.28 -0.97
C HIS A 36 -5.03 -1.65 -2.42
N LEU A 37 -4.06 -2.16 -3.19
CA LEU A 37 -4.26 -2.59 -4.57
C LEU A 37 -4.19 -4.11 -4.67
N PRO A 38 -5.25 -4.81 -5.12
CA PRO A 38 -5.26 -6.25 -5.27
C PRO A 38 -4.54 -6.64 -6.57
N VAL A 39 -3.20 -6.77 -6.51
CA VAL A 39 -2.36 -7.10 -7.68
C VAL A 39 -1.53 -8.37 -7.46
N SER A 40 -1.58 -8.96 -6.27
CA SER A 40 -0.85 -10.18 -5.90
C SER A 40 -1.82 -11.38 -5.75
N PRO A 41 -2.19 -12.08 -6.84
CA PRO A 41 -3.21 -13.14 -6.80
C PRO A 41 -2.75 -14.43 -6.10
N SER A 42 -1.46 -14.55 -5.78
CA SER A 42 -0.87 -15.77 -5.24
C SER A 42 -0.13 -15.51 -3.94
N CYS A 43 -0.23 -16.47 -3.01
CA CYS A 43 0.58 -16.54 -1.81
C CYS A 43 1.40 -17.83 -1.85
N ASN A 44 2.63 -17.80 -1.33
CA ASN A 44 3.52 -18.96 -1.25
C ASN A 44 3.26 -19.84 -0.01
N ILE A 45 2.35 -19.42 0.87
CA ILE A 45 1.92 -20.15 2.06
C ILE A 45 0.38 -20.18 2.12
N GLN A 46 -0.15 -21.07 2.94
CA GLN A 46 -1.59 -21.16 3.23
C GLN A 46 -1.77 -21.14 4.75
N CYS A 47 -2.32 -20.04 5.28
CA CYS A 47 -2.67 -19.96 6.69
C CYS A 47 -3.90 -20.84 6.98
N ASN A 48 -3.99 -21.39 8.19
CA ASN A 48 -5.13 -22.25 8.59
C ASN A 48 -6.49 -21.54 8.54
N PHE A 49 -6.52 -20.21 8.61
CA PHE A 49 -7.74 -19.38 8.57
C PHE A 49 -7.97 -18.71 7.21
N CYS A 50 -7.07 -18.89 6.24
CA CYS A 50 -7.12 -18.12 4.99
C CYS A 50 -8.06 -18.76 3.97
N LYS A 51 -9.02 -17.98 3.48
CA LYS A 51 -9.80 -18.28 2.26
C LYS A 51 -9.31 -17.36 1.15
N ARG A 52 -8.71 -17.95 0.10
CA ARG A 52 -8.16 -17.23 -1.06
C ARG A 52 -9.21 -17.14 -2.15
N ASP A 53 -10.13 -16.20 -2.02
CA ASP A 53 -11.18 -15.92 -2.98
C ASP A 53 -11.30 -14.42 -3.29
N CYS A 54 -11.72 -14.11 -4.51
CA CYS A 54 -12.26 -12.79 -4.82
C CYS A 54 -13.73 -12.80 -4.40
N ASN A 55 -14.12 -11.88 -3.53
CA ASN A 55 -15.45 -11.84 -2.95
C ASN A 55 -15.89 -10.37 -2.84
N GLY A 56 -17.11 -10.08 -3.30
CA GLY A 56 -17.71 -8.74 -3.22
C GLY A 56 -18.75 -8.55 -2.12
N ASP A 57 -19.08 -9.63 -1.42
CA ASP A 57 -20.17 -9.66 -0.44
C ASP A 57 -19.65 -9.70 1.01
N GLU A 58 -18.38 -10.07 1.23
CA GLU A 58 -17.76 -10.15 2.56
C GLU A 58 -16.90 -8.92 2.86
N ASP A 59 -17.16 -8.28 4.00
CA ASP A 59 -16.29 -7.22 4.56
C ASP A 59 -15.35 -7.80 5.62
N ARG A 60 -14.23 -8.36 5.17
CA ARG A 60 -13.15 -8.86 6.03
C ARG A 60 -11.77 -8.56 5.45
N PRO A 61 -10.69 -8.59 6.25
CA PRO A 61 -9.34 -8.32 5.77
C PRO A 61 -8.88 -9.29 4.68
N GLY A 62 -8.16 -8.75 3.69
CA GLY A 62 -7.59 -9.55 2.60
C GLY A 62 -8.61 -10.01 1.54
N VAL A 63 -9.81 -9.44 1.54
CA VAL A 63 -10.82 -9.66 0.50
C VAL A 63 -10.79 -8.51 -0.51
N ALA A 64 -10.91 -8.87 -1.77
CA ALA A 64 -11.13 -7.94 -2.86
C ALA A 64 -12.11 -8.55 -3.86
N ASN A 65 -12.89 -7.71 -4.55
CA ASN A 65 -13.88 -8.17 -5.52
C ASN A 65 -13.22 -8.78 -6.78
N GLY A 66 -11.95 -8.44 -7.03
CA GLY A 66 -11.20 -8.91 -8.19
C GLY A 66 -9.73 -8.47 -8.12
N ILE A 67 -8.95 -8.98 -9.07
CA ILE A 67 -7.52 -8.66 -9.23
C ILE A 67 -7.35 -7.60 -10.31
N LEU A 68 -6.57 -6.57 -10.02
CA LEU A 68 -6.19 -5.55 -10.98
C LEU A 68 -4.93 -5.96 -11.74
N ASN A 69 -4.88 -5.62 -13.03
CA ASN A 69 -3.61 -5.63 -13.75
C ASN A 69 -2.80 -4.37 -13.40
N TYR A 70 -1.51 -4.35 -13.76
CA TYR A 70 -0.60 -3.26 -13.40
C TYR A 70 -1.01 -1.89 -13.97
N LYS A 71 -1.67 -1.82 -15.14
CA LYS A 71 -2.12 -0.56 -15.72
C LYS A 71 -3.31 -0.01 -14.94
N ASP A 72 -4.30 -0.87 -14.70
CA ASP A 72 -5.51 -0.51 -13.95
C ASP A 72 -5.18 -0.11 -12.50
N ALA A 73 -4.15 -0.74 -11.91
CA ALA A 73 -3.66 -0.39 -10.59
C ALA A 73 -3.15 1.06 -10.53
N VAL A 74 -2.36 1.50 -11.53
CA VAL A 74 -1.86 2.87 -11.60
C VAL A 74 -3.01 3.86 -11.84
N ASP A 75 -3.95 3.54 -12.72
CA ASP A 75 -5.12 4.39 -12.97
C ASP A 75 -6.03 4.50 -11.74
N THR A 76 -6.18 3.41 -10.99
CA THR A 76 -6.90 3.39 -9.71
C THR A 76 -6.25 4.33 -8.71
N VAL A 77 -4.90 4.32 -8.59
CA VAL A 77 -4.19 5.26 -7.70
C VAL A 77 -4.41 6.71 -8.12
N ARG A 78 -4.34 7.03 -9.41
CA ARG A 78 -4.59 8.39 -9.92
C ARG A 78 -5.98 8.88 -9.52
N LYS A 79 -7.01 8.09 -9.81
CA LYS A 79 -8.41 8.39 -9.46
C LYS A 79 -8.59 8.52 -7.94
N ALA A 80 -7.97 7.65 -7.16
CA ALA A 80 -8.07 7.69 -5.70
C ALA A 80 -7.46 8.98 -5.14
N LEU A 81 -6.34 9.46 -5.68
CA LEU A 81 -5.71 10.72 -5.27
C LEU A 81 -6.52 11.95 -5.70
N GLU A 82 -7.24 11.89 -6.83
CA GLU A 82 -8.19 12.93 -7.22
C GLU A 82 -9.38 13.01 -6.25
N LEU A 83 -9.86 11.88 -5.74
CA LEU A 83 -10.98 11.80 -4.79
C LEU A 83 -10.57 12.09 -3.34
N CYS A 84 -9.38 11.65 -2.94
CA CYS A 84 -8.85 11.76 -1.58
C CYS A 84 -7.35 12.12 -1.63
N PRO A 85 -7.00 13.41 -1.70
CA PRO A 85 -5.61 13.87 -1.73
C PRO A 85 -4.78 13.50 -0.49
N GLU A 86 -5.43 13.16 0.62
CA GLU A 86 -4.79 12.78 1.89
C GLU A 86 -4.23 11.36 1.89
N ILE A 87 -4.44 10.58 0.81
CA ILE A 87 -3.81 9.26 0.66
C ILE A 87 -2.30 9.46 0.48
N THR A 88 -1.52 9.01 1.47
CA THR A 88 -0.05 9.12 1.46
C THR A 88 0.64 7.79 1.20
N VAL A 89 -0.11 6.68 1.26
CA VAL A 89 0.44 5.32 1.20
C VAL A 89 -0.40 4.43 0.28
N VAL A 90 0.29 3.65 -0.53
CA VAL A 90 -0.29 2.56 -1.32
C VAL A 90 0.35 1.25 -0.88
N GLY A 91 -0.49 0.32 -0.42
CA GLY A 91 -0.12 -1.06 -0.13
C GLY A 91 -0.48 -1.97 -1.29
N ILE A 92 0.33 -3.00 -1.52
CA ILE A 92 0.04 -4.07 -2.47
C ILE A 92 -0.53 -5.25 -1.67
N ALA A 93 -1.65 -5.79 -2.15
CA ALA A 93 -2.34 -6.94 -1.59
C ALA A 93 -2.47 -8.07 -2.63
#